data_AF-A0A7S2D3K4-F1
#
_entry.id   AF-A0A7S2D3K4-F1
#
_cell.length_a   1.000
_cell.length_b   1.000
_cell.length_c   1.000
_cell.angle_alpha   90.00
_cell.angle_beta   90.00
_cell.angle_gamma   90.00
#
_symmetry.space_group_name_H-M   'P 1'
#
loop_
_entity.id
_entity.type
_entity.pdbx_description
1 polymer ?
#
loop_
_entity_poly.entity_id
_entity_poly.type
_entity_poly.pdbx_seq_one_letter_code
_entity_poly.pdbx_strand_id
1 'polypeptide(L)'
;YYCCLVQTLSTGTQGTRDAHEGTLPVIHLCGDSHVISPAWQRISVGDQTHLLRPQLVTGLKHWHLREATDFYPKKNFYRVVDGIPDGANVVFMFGEIDCREGILVAVEKGRYETVEEGMLVTMNFFLKAVVEVQRRKKFRVFIHPVNPVLNETRHLCMAYNKIYRRRVRETPGLHWLENVAERMLVGGEGSTQKKTLRPDLALDGTHLHPSYLKLVSEALTAKQKHLAPWTRL
;
A
#
# COMPACT_ATOMS: atom_id res chain seq x y z
N TYR A 1 0.26 -16.77 2.91
CA TYR A 1 -1.07 -16.26 2.53
C TYR A 1 -2.22 -16.98 3.23
N TYR A 2 -2.13 -18.30 3.49
CA TYR A 2 -3.20 -19.09 4.11
C TYR A 2 -3.80 -18.47 5.39
N CYS A 3 -2.99 -18.10 6.39
CA CYS A 3 -3.49 -17.53 7.65
C CYS A 3 -4.31 -16.25 7.42
N CYS A 4 -3.79 -15.32 6.61
CA CYS A 4 -4.49 -14.09 6.25
C CYS A 4 -5.85 -14.38 5.58
N LEU A 5 -5.90 -15.31 4.63
CA LEU A 5 -7.13 -15.69 3.94
C LEU A 5 -8.16 -16.26 4.91
N VAL A 6 -7.76 -17.27 5.70
CA VAL A 6 -8.66 -17.93 6.67
C VAL A 6 -9.20 -16.92 7.66
N GLN A 7 -8.33 -16.10 8.26
CA GLN A 7 -8.78 -15.12 9.25
C GLN A 7 -9.64 -14.02 8.64
N THR A 8 -9.30 -13.54 7.44
CA THR A 8 -10.14 -12.56 6.71
C THR A 8 -11.53 -13.11 6.46
N LEU A 9 -11.66 -14.36 5.98
CA LEU A 9 -12.95 -15.01 5.78
C LEU A 9 -13.73 -15.17 7.10
N SER A 10 -13.04 -15.43 8.21
CA SER A 10 -13.65 -15.53 9.54
C SER A 10 -14.15 -14.21 10.12
N THR A 11 -13.71 -13.06 9.60
CA THR A 11 -14.18 -11.74 10.09
C THR A 11 -15.65 -11.46 9.75
N GLY A 12 -16.29 -12.30 8.93
CA GLY A 12 -17.66 -12.08 8.48
C GLY A 12 -17.81 -10.86 7.55
N THR A 13 -16.70 -10.26 7.11
CA THR A 13 -16.69 -9.24 6.05
C THR A 13 -17.01 -9.89 4.71
N GLN A 14 -18.27 -10.27 4.54
CA GLN A 14 -18.80 -10.64 3.24
C GLN A 14 -18.67 -9.41 2.34
N GLY A 15 -17.78 -9.47 1.34
CA GLY A 15 -18.03 -8.73 0.11
C GLY A 15 -19.42 -9.17 -0.34
N THR A 16 -20.43 -8.32 -0.15
CA THR A 16 -21.82 -8.74 -0.34
C THR A 16 -21.93 -9.25 -1.77
N ARG A 17 -22.36 -10.50 -1.93
CA ARG A 17 -22.61 -11.17 -3.22
C ARG A 17 -23.83 -10.59 -3.94
N ASP A 18 -24.13 -9.30 -3.73
CA ASP A 18 -25.21 -8.65 -4.44
C ASP A 18 -24.76 -8.42 -5.88
N ALA A 19 -25.57 -8.97 -6.78
CA ALA A 19 -25.35 -9.29 -8.20
C ALA A 19 -25.08 -8.10 -9.15
N HIS A 20 -24.46 -7.02 -8.66
CA HIS A 20 -24.11 -5.82 -9.44
C HIS A 20 -22.59 -5.55 -9.50
N GLU A 21 -21.75 -6.57 -9.31
CA GLU A 21 -20.28 -6.49 -9.45
C GLU A 21 -19.82 -5.87 -10.79
N GLY A 22 -20.62 -5.99 -11.85
CA GLY A 22 -20.34 -5.40 -13.16
C GLY A 22 -20.59 -3.89 -13.27
N THR A 23 -21.10 -3.21 -12.24
CA THR A 23 -21.52 -1.79 -12.33
C THR A 23 -20.76 -0.83 -11.43
N LEU A 24 -20.03 -1.34 -10.43
CA LEU A 24 -19.28 -0.50 -9.50
C LEU A 24 -17.95 -0.04 -10.15
N PRO A 25 -17.54 1.21 -9.98
CA PRO A 25 -16.17 1.61 -10.30
C PRO A 25 -15.17 0.79 -9.48
N VAL A 26 -14.02 0.49 -10.09
CA VAL A 26 -13.00 -0.35 -9.47
C VAL A 26 -11.79 0.48 -9.03
N ILE A 27 -11.29 0.18 -7.83
CA ILE A 27 -9.96 0.56 -7.37
C ILE A 27 -9.10 -0.69 -7.38
N HIS A 28 -8.01 -0.66 -8.15
CA HIS A 28 -7.05 -1.75 -8.15
C HIS A 28 -6.08 -1.58 -6.98
N LEU A 29 -5.97 -2.60 -6.13
CA LEU A 29 -4.98 -2.64 -5.05
C LEU A 29 -3.78 -3.45 -5.53
N CYS A 30 -2.70 -2.78 -5.93
CA CYS A 30 -1.48 -3.41 -6.44
C CYS A 30 -0.42 -3.47 -5.34
N GLY A 31 -0.11 -4.66 -4.86
CA GLY A 31 0.69 -4.82 -3.64
C GLY A 31 1.13 -6.25 -3.43
N ASP A 32 1.85 -6.48 -2.33
CA ASP A 32 2.19 -7.81 -1.85
C ASP A 32 0.98 -8.44 -1.13
N SER A 33 1.23 -9.27 -0.11
CA SER A 33 0.15 -9.92 0.65
C SER A 33 -0.79 -8.96 1.37
N HIS A 34 -0.41 -7.70 1.56
CA HIS A 34 -1.28 -6.70 2.19
C HIS A 34 -2.52 -6.34 1.35
N VAL A 35 -2.60 -6.76 0.08
CA VAL A 35 -3.83 -6.62 -0.73
C VAL A 35 -4.87 -7.70 -0.45
N ILE A 36 -4.51 -8.74 0.31
CA ILE A 36 -5.39 -9.89 0.57
C ILE A 36 -6.52 -9.52 1.54
N SER A 37 -6.20 -8.88 2.68
CA SER A 37 -7.25 -8.49 3.63
C SER A 37 -8.27 -7.48 3.06
N PRO A 38 -7.90 -6.48 2.23
CA PRO A 38 -8.88 -5.59 1.60
C PRO A 38 -9.51 -6.15 0.32
N ALA A 39 -9.15 -7.37 -0.12
CA ALA A 39 -9.60 -7.92 -1.39
C ALA A 39 -11.13 -8.02 -1.47
N TRP A 40 -11.70 -7.54 -2.58
CA TRP A 40 -13.12 -7.61 -2.92
C TRP A 40 -14.06 -6.90 -1.93
N GLN A 41 -13.50 -6.09 -1.03
CA GLN A 41 -14.28 -5.24 -0.14
C GLN A 41 -14.81 -4.02 -0.90
N ARG A 42 -15.88 -3.44 -0.37
CA ARG A 42 -16.48 -2.20 -0.88
C ARG A 42 -16.09 -1.05 0.04
N ILE A 43 -15.75 0.10 -0.54
CA ILE A 43 -15.49 1.33 0.20
C ILE A 43 -16.24 2.50 -0.41
N SER A 44 -16.53 3.53 0.39
CA SER A 44 -17.18 4.75 -0.07
C SER A 44 -16.16 5.86 -0.30
N VAL A 45 -16.01 6.30 -1.53
CA VAL A 45 -15.12 7.41 -1.90
C VAL A 45 -16.00 8.56 -2.36
N GLY A 46 -16.15 9.55 -1.48
CA GLY A 46 -17.23 10.54 -1.60
C GLY A 46 -18.59 9.86 -1.55
N ASP A 47 -19.47 10.21 -2.50
CA ASP A 47 -20.83 9.66 -2.60
C ASP A 47 -20.90 8.35 -3.41
N GLN A 48 -19.76 7.81 -3.83
CA GLN A 48 -19.69 6.65 -4.73
C GLN A 48 -19.02 5.44 -4.07
N THR A 49 -19.73 4.31 -4.10
CA THR A 49 -19.18 3.02 -3.67
C THR A 49 -18.25 2.44 -4.75
N HIS A 50 -17.08 1.98 -4.32
CA HIS A 50 -16.06 1.37 -5.17
C HIS A 50 -15.78 -0.06 -4.72
N LEU A 51 -15.52 -0.94 -5.69
CA LEU A 51 -15.01 -2.29 -5.45
C LEU A 51 -13.48 -2.27 -5.40
N LEU A 52 -12.89 -2.86 -4.36
CA LEU A 52 -11.45 -3.06 -4.25
C LEU A 52 -11.05 -4.36 -4.95
N ARG A 53 -10.34 -4.28 -6.07
CA ARG A 53 -9.87 -5.45 -6.82
C ARG A 53 -8.39 -5.71 -6.51
N PRO A 54 -8.03 -6.84 -5.88
CA PRO A 54 -6.65 -7.16 -5.57
C PRO A 54 -5.84 -7.43 -6.84
N GLN A 55 -4.58 -6.98 -6.85
CA GLN A 55 -3.56 -7.20 -7.87
C GLN A 55 -2.29 -7.66 -7.14
N LEU A 56 -2.22 -8.95 -6.83
CA LEU A 56 -1.19 -9.52 -5.97
C LEU A 56 0.14 -9.68 -6.72
N VAL A 57 1.18 -9.03 -6.22
CA VAL A 57 2.58 -9.20 -6.63
C VAL A 57 3.36 -9.82 -5.49
N THR A 58 3.63 -11.13 -5.60
CA THR A 58 4.25 -11.89 -4.51
C THR A 58 5.69 -11.49 -4.25
N GLY A 59 6.00 -11.12 -3.00
CA GLY A 59 7.36 -10.93 -2.49
C GLY A 59 8.10 -9.72 -3.05
N LEU A 60 7.40 -8.72 -3.60
CA LEU A 60 8.04 -7.53 -4.13
C LEU A 60 8.57 -6.64 -3.00
N LYS A 61 9.89 -6.47 -2.99
CA LYS A 61 10.60 -5.39 -2.31
C LYS A 61 10.77 -4.25 -3.31
N HIS A 62 10.66 -3.00 -2.89
CA HIS A 62 11.05 -1.83 -3.69
C HIS A 62 12.45 -2.02 -4.28
N TRP A 63 13.35 -2.62 -3.50
CA TRP A 63 14.71 -2.97 -3.92
C TRP A 63 14.75 -3.84 -5.19
N HIS A 64 13.77 -4.72 -5.44
CA HIS A 64 13.78 -5.58 -6.63
C HIS A 64 13.63 -4.81 -7.94
N LEU A 65 13.08 -3.59 -7.93
CA LEU A 65 12.73 -2.81 -9.12
C LEU A 65 13.90 -2.02 -9.74
N ARG A 66 15.12 -2.18 -9.23
CA ARG A 66 16.33 -1.66 -9.90
C ARG A 66 16.43 -2.10 -11.35
N GLU A 67 17.09 -1.28 -12.15
CA GLU A 67 17.20 -1.49 -13.60
C GLU A 67 17.95 -2.78 -13.94
N ALA A 68 19.18 -2.94 -13.42
CA ALA A 68 20.06 -4.07 -13.68
C ALA A 68 19.76 -5.32 -12.82
N THR A 69 18.49 -5.72 -12.71
CA THR A 69 18.09 -6.91 -11.94
C THR A 69 17.17 -7.82 -12.73
N ASP A 70 17.34 -9.13 -12.52
CA ASP A 70 16.46 -10.17 -13.06
C ASP A 70 15.80 -10.99 -11.94
N PHE A 71 14.88 -10.37 -11.21
CA PHE A 71 14.16 -11.02 -10.11
C PHE A 71 12.75 -11.43 -10.53
N TYR A 72 12.31 -12.62 -10.11
CA TYR A 72 10.92 -13.07 -10.31
C TYR A 72 9.89 -12.03 -9.82
N PRO A 73 10.01 -11.43 -8.61
CA PRO A 73 9.07 -10.40 -8.16
C PRO A 73 8.97 -9.19 -9.11
N LYS A 74 10.08 -8.76 -9.72
CA LYS A 74 10.08 -7.66 -10.72
C LYS A 74 9.32 -8.06 -11.99
N LYS A 75 9.57 -9.26 -12.53
CA LYS A 75 8.81 -9.79 -13.68
C LYS A 75 7.32 -9.92 -13.36
N ASN A 76 7.00 -10.41 -12.15
CA ASN A 76 5.63 -10.54 -11.67
C ASN A 76 4.95 -9.15 -11.59
N PHE A 77 5.62 -8.15 -11.01
CA PHE A 77 5.11 -6.78 -10.92
C PHE A 77 4.67 -6.25 -12.29
N TYR A 78 5.54 -6.31 -13.29
CA TYR A 78 5.20 -5.80 -14.62
C TYR A 78 4.06 -6.60 -15.28
N ARG A 79 4.04 -7.93 -15.14
CA ARG A 79 2.93 -8.75 -15.67
C ARG A 79 1.59 -8.40 -15.02
N VAL A 80 1.55 -8.20 -13.70
CA VAL A 80 0.33 -7.84 -12.98
C VAL A 80 -0.13 -6.44 -13.40
N VAL A 81 0.80 -5.48 -13.44
CA VAL A 81 0.54 -4.10 -13.88
C VAL A 81 0.00 -4.05 -15.31
N ASP A 82 0.57 -4.85 -16.23
CA ASP A 82 0.14 -4.88 -17.63
C ASP A 82 -1.31 -5.35 -17.78
N GLY A 83 -1.79 -6.21 -16.86
CA GLY A 83 -3.17 -6.69 -16.82
C GLY A 83 -4.19 -5.71 -16.23
N ILE A 84 -3.75 -4.58 -15.64
CA ILE A 84 -4.65 -3.54 -15.13
C ILE A 84 -5.08 -2.65 -16.31
N PRO A 85 -6.38 -2.30 -16.46
CA PRO A 85 -6.86 -1.43 -17.55
C PRO A 85 -6.19 -0.06 -17.57
N ASP A 86 -5.92 0.47 -18.76
CA ASP A 86 -5.40 1.82 -18.91
C ASP A 86 -6.37 2.85 -18.31
N GLY A 87 -5.84 3.94 -17.73
CA GLY A 87 -6.66 4.96 -17.06
C GLY A 87 -7.19 4.56 -15.68
N ALA A 88 -6.93 3.33 -15.20
CA ALA A 88 -7.46 2.86 -13.92
C ALA A 88 -6.93 3.63 -12.71
N ASN A 89 -7.72 3.59 -11.63
CA ASN A 89 -7.33 4.04 -10.30
C ASN A 89 -6.57 2.91 -9.60
N VAL A 90 -5.32 3.17 -9.22
CA VAL A 90 -4.45 2.15 -8.63
C VAL A 90 -3.88 2.65 -7.31
N VAL A 91 -4.08 1.87 -6.25
CA VAL A 91 -3.42 2.06 -4.95
C VAL A 91 -2.26 1.08 -4.87
N PHE A 92 -1.03 1.59 -4.80
CA PHE A 92 0.15 0.76 -4.59
C PHE A 92 0.43 0.54 -3.11
N MET A 93 0.65 -0.72 -2.72
CA MET A 93 0.84 -1.19 -1.35
C MET A 93 2.09 -2.06 -1.25
N PHE A 94 3.27 -1.43 -1.20
CA PHE A 94 4.57 -2.09 -1.12
C PHE A 94 5.48 -1.40 -0.11
N GLY A 95 6.56 -2.08 0.27
CA GLY A 95 7.64 -1.52 1.10
C GLY A 95 7.73 -2.11 2.51
N GLU A 96 6.74 -2.88 2.96
CA GLU A 96 6.78 -3.52 4.29
C GLU A 96 7.95 -4.50 4.40
N ILE A 97 8.16 -5.32 3.37
CA ILE A 97 9.24 -6.30 3.34
C ILE A 97 10.62 -5.61 3.28
N ASP A 98 10.75 -4.46 2.62
CA ASP A 98 11.98 -3.65 2.64
C ASP A 98 12.31 -3.19 4.06
N CYS A 99 11.29 -2.78 4.83
CA CYS A 99 11.44 -2.40 6.23
C CYS A 99 11.77 -3.62 7.11
N ARG A 100 11.12 -4.77 6.91
CA ARG A 100 11.34 -5.94 7.76
C ARG A 100 12.71 -6.59 7.57
N GLU A 101 13.18 -6.69 6.34
CA GLU A 101 14.30 -7.60 6.00
C GLU A 101 15.41 -6.92 5.17
N GLY A 102 15.14 -5.80 4.52
CA GLY A 102 16.00 -5.27 3.47
C GLY A 102 17.02 -4.26 3.98
N ILE A 103 16.53 -3.16 4.56
CA ILE A 103 17.33 -1.94 4.74
C ILE A 103 18.40 -2.13 5.83
N LEU A 104 18.02 -2.64 7.01
CA LEU A 104 18.95 -2.81 8.13
C LEU A 104 20.11 -3.76 7.78
N VAL A 105 19.80 -4.90 7.16
CA VAL A 105 20.80 -5.87 6.70
C VAL A 105 21.72 -5.28 5.64
N ALA A 106 21.21 -4.40 4.76
CA ALA A 106 22.04 -3.75 3.75
C ALA A 106 23.02 -2.75 4.36
N VAL A 107 22.60 -1.99 5.39
CA VAL A 107 23.46 -1.08 6.14
C VAL A 107 24.52 -1.86 6.92
N GLU A 108 24.15 -2.93 7.63
CA GLU A 108 25.08 -3.79 8.36
C GLU A 108 26.17 -4.38 7.44
N LYS A 109 25.81 -4.69 6.19
CA LYS A 109 26.73 -5.18 5.16
C LYS A 109 27.50 -4.06 4.43
N GLY A 110 27.44 -2.83 4.91
CA GLY A 110 28.17 -1.69 4.34
C GLY A 110 27.70 -1.29 2.93
N ARG A 111 26.47 -1.64 2.52
CA ARG A 111 25.93 -1.25 1.21
C ARG A 111 25.40 0.19 1.19
N TYR A 112 25.05 0.71 2.37
CA TYR A 112 24.62 2.08 2.61
C TYR A 112 25.27 2.53 3.92
N GLU A 113 25.66 3.79 4.00
CA GLU A 113 26.26 4.38 5.20
C GLU A 113 25.23 4.53 6.32
N THR A 114 23.98 4.85 5.96
CA THR A 114 22.91 5.07 6.93
C THR A 114 21.61 4.37 6.55
N VAL A 115 20.76 4.14 7.55
CA VAL A 115 19.40 3.62 7.34
C VAL A 115 18.59 4.55 6.43
N GLU A 116 18.67 5.87 6.65
CA GLU A 116 17.95 6.86 5.83
C GLU A 116 18.38 6.82 4.35
N GLU A 117 19.69 6.71 4.09
CA GLU A 117 20.21 6.51 2.74
C GLU A 117 19.64 5.24 2.10
N GLY A 118 19.69 4.12 2.82
CA GLY A 118 19.13 2.85 2.35
C GLY A 118 17.62 2.93 2.05
N MET A 119 16.87 3.68 2.85
CA MET A 119 15.45 3.96 2.59
C MET A 119 15.27 4.74 1.29
N LEU A 120 15.99 5.85 1.13
CA LEU A 120 15.90 6.75 -0.03
C LEU A 120 16.24 6.03 -1.34
N VAL A 121 17.37 5.32 -1.37
CA VAL A 121 17.81 4.58 -2.56
C VAL A 121 16.78 3.53 -2.95
N THR A 122 16.34 2.73 -1.98
CA THR A 122 15.37 1.65 -2.20
C THR A 122 14.02 2.19 -2.70
N MET A 123 13.52 3.26 -2.07
CA MET A 123 12.28 3.93 -2.44
C MET A 123 12.32 4.53 -3.84
N ASN A 124 13.45 5.13 -4.23
CA ASN A 124 13.60 5.77 -5.53
C ASN A 124 13.49 4.75 -6.68
N PHE A 125 13.93 3.50 -6.49
CA PHE A 125 13.72 2.44 -7.50
C PHE A 125 12.24 2.16 -7.73
N PHE A 126 11.45 2.09 -6.65
CA PHE A 126 10.02 1.89 -6.75
C PHE A 126 9.31 3.09 -7.39
N LEU A 127 9.62 4.31 -6.94
CA LEU A 127 9.01 5.52 -7.49
C LEU A 127 9.32 5.70 -8.98
N LYS A 128 10.56 5.40 -9.43
CA LYS A 128 10.92 5.42 -10.85
C LYS A 128 10.04 4.46 -11.66
N ALA A 129 9.89 3.21 -11.19
CA ALA A 129 9.06 2.21 -11.86
C ALA A 129 7.57 2.59 -11.88
N VAL A 130 7.05 3.16 -10.78
CA VAL A 130 5.65 3.60 -10.72
C VAL A 130 5.39 4.78 -11.67
N VAL A 131 6.29 5.75 -11.76
CA VAL A 131 6.15 6.88 -12.72
C VAL A 131 6.18 6.37 -14.16
N GLU A 132 7.06 5.42 -14.48
CA GLU A 132 7.09 4.79 -15.80
C GLU A 132 5.76 4.13 -16.15
N VAL A 133 5.25 3.30 -15.24
CA VAL A 133 3.96 2.61 -15.40
C VAL A 133 2.80 3.58 -15.47
N GLN A 134 2.78 4.60 -14.60
CA GLN A 134 1.77 5.64 -14.59
C GLN A 134 1.67 6.32 -15.96
N ARG A 135 2.82 6.73 -16.53
CA ARG A 135 2.84 7.40 -17.84
C ARG A 135 2.39 6.46 -18.95
N ARG A 136 2.87 5.21 -18.94
CA ARG A 136 2.57 4.19 -19.96
C ARG A 136 1.10 3.80 -19.96
N LYS A 137 0.52 3.57 -18.78
CA LYS A 137 -0.85 3.06 -18.57
C LYS A 137 -1.86 4.16 -18.25
N LYS A 138 -1.42 5.42 -18.15
CA LYS A 138 -2.23 6.58 -17.76
C LYS A 138 -2.96 6.38 -16.42
N PHE A 139 -2.39 5.61 -15.50
CA PHE A 139 -3.03 5.35 -14.21
C PHE A 139 -3.19 6.63 -13.39
N ARG A 140 -4.27 6.67 -12.64
CA ARG A 140 -4.39 7.57 -11.49
C ARG A 140 -3.82 6.86 -10.26
N VAL A 141 -2.66 7.32 -9.81
CA VAL A 141 -1.84 6.58 -8.85
C VAL A 141 -1.96 7.15 -7.44
N PHE A 142 -2.29 6.26 -6.51
CA PHE A 142 -2.26 6.49 -5.08
C PHE A 142 -1.20 5.62 -4.42
N ILE A 143 -0.45 6.17 -3.48
CA ILE A 143 0.55 5.45 -2.70
C ILE A 143 0.02 5.28 -1.28
N HIS A 144 -0.18 4.02 -0.90
CA HIS A 144 -0.51 3.65 0.46
C HIS A 144 0.75 3.68 1.34
N PRO A 145 0.68 4.17 2.59
CA PRO A 145 1.82 4.07 3.50
C PRO A 145 2.19 2.61 3.79
N VAL A 146 3.44 2.35 4.10
CA VAL A 146 3.89 1.04 4.60
C VAL A 146 3.17 0.74 5.91
N ASN A 147 2.57 -0.45 6.02
CA ASN A 147 1.79 -0.83 7.20
C ASN A 147 2.70 -1.04 8.44
N PRO A 148 2.50 -0.30 9.54
CA PRO A 148 3.31 -0.41 10.75
C PRO A 148 2.82 -1.51 11.72
N VAL A 149 2.51 -2.71 11.19
CA VAL A 149 1.82 -3.79 11.93
C VAL A 149 2.72 -4.38 13.02
N LEU A 150 3.88 -4.92 12.63
CA LEU A 150 4.82 -5.61 13.51
C LEU A 150 5.48 -4.65 14.50
N ASN A 151 5.60 -5.05 15.76
CA ASN A 151 6.22 -4.22 16.80
C ASN A 151 7.70 -3.93 16.49
N GLU A 152 8.38 -4.95 15.98
CA GLU A 152 9.81 -5.00 15.72
C GLU A 152 10.21 -4.01 14.63
N THR A 153 9.36 -3.83 13.61
CA THR A 153 9.67 -3.01 12.43
C THR A 153 8.88 -1.71 12.39
N ARG A 154 7.88 -1.52 13.26
CA ARG A 154 7.00 -0.34 13.29
C ARG A 154 7.75 0.99 13.22
N HIS A 155 8.79 1.15 14.05
CA HIS A 155 9.56 2.38 14.09
C HIS A 155 10.22 2.68 12.74
N LEU A 156 10.71 1.65 12.06
CA LEU A 156 11.31 1.75 10.74
C LEU A 156 10.25 2.04 9.66
N CYS A 157 9.10 1.38 9.69
CA CYS A 157 7.99 1.68 8.78
C CYS A 157 7.52 3.13 8.91
N MET A 158 7.42 3.65 10.15
CA MET A 158 7.02 5.04 10.38
C MET A 158 8.08 6.04 9.91
N ALA A 159 9.37 5.75 10.12
CA ALA A 159 10.46 6.55 9.58
C ALA A 159 10.45 6.53 8.03
N TYR A 160 10.25 5.36 7.44
CA TYR A 160 10.12 5.18 5.99
C TYR A 160 8.97 6.02 5.45
N ASN A 161 7.78 5.92 6.05
CA ASN A 161 6.59 6.66 5.65
C ASN A 161 6.77 8.18 5.71
N LYS A 162 7.50 8.70 6.69
CA LYS A 162 7.81 10.14 6.78
C LYS A 162 8.56 10.62 5.54
N ILE A 163 9.60 9.90 5.13
CA ILE A 163 10.38 10.20 3.93
C ILE A 163 9.55 9.94 2.67
N TYR A 164 8.81 8.83 2.66
CA TYR A 164 8.03 8.38 1.51
C TYR A 164 6.94 9.37 1.13
N ARG A 165 6.21 9.88 2.13
CA ARG A 165 5.23 10.95 1.98
C ARG A 165 5.82 12.18 1.30
N ARG A 166 7.01 12.63 1.74
CA ARG A 166 7.70 13.79 1.15
C ARG A 166 8.02 13.52 -0.32
N ARG A 167 8.65 12.38 -0.62
CA ARG A 167 9.05 12.01 -1.98
C ARG A 167 7.86 11.85 -2.93
N VAL A 168 6.76 11.25 -2.46
CA VAL A 168 5.52 11.13 -3.25
C VAL A 168 4.92 12.49 -3.55
N ARG A 169 4.90 13.43 -2.59
CA ARG A 169 4.40 14.79 -2.80
C ARG A 169 5.25 15.60 -3.79
N GLU A 170 6.55 15.35 -3.83
CA GLU A 170 7.49 15.95 -4.78
C GLU A 170 7.40 15.32 -6.18
N THR A 171 6.72 14.18 -6.33
CA THR A 171 6.63 13.44 -7.60
C THR A 171 5.31 13.76 -8.30
N PRO A 172 5.33 14.46 -9.45
CA PRO A 172 4.10 14.82 -10.15
C PRO A 172 3.21 13.63 -10.49
N GLY A 173 1.91 13.79 -10.27
CA GLY A 173 0.89 12.79 -10.61
C GLY A 173 0.76 11.62 -9.62
N LEU A 174 1.63 11.49 -8.61
CA LEU A 174 1.45 10.52 -7.55
C LEU A 174 0.71 11.15 -6.36
N HIS A 175 -0.13 10.36 -5.68
CA HIS A 175 -0.94 10.85 -4.58
C HIS A 175 -0.74 10.04 -3.31
N TRP A 176 -0.20 10.66 -2.26
CA TRP A 176 -0.06 10.01 -0.95
C TRP A 176 -1.41 9.90 -0.22
N LEU A 177 -1.70 8.74 0.38
CA LEU A 177 -2.86 8.56 1.26
C LEU A 177 -2.54 9.09 2.67
N GLU A 178 -3.05 10.29 2.96
CA GLU A 178 -2.73 11.04 4.18
C GLU A 178 -3.30 10.39 5.45
N ASN A 179 -2.50 10.43 6.53
CA ASN A 179 -2.90 10.06 7.89
C ASN A 179 -3.35 8.60 8.09
N VAL A 180 -3.17 7.73 7.09
CA VAL A 180 -3.62 6.34 7.17
C VAL A 180 -2.79 5.55 8.18
N ALA A 181 -1.46 5.58 8.08
CA ALA A 181 -0.57 4.82 8.97
C ALA A 181 -0.57 5.35 10.41
N GLU A 182 -0.60 6.67 10.59
CA GLU A 182 -0.64 7.30 11.91
C GLU A 182 -1.90 6.89 12.68
N ARG A 183 -3.05 6.78 11.98
CA ARG A 183 -4.34 6.40 12.57
C ARG A 183 -4.55 4.90 12.74
N MET A 184 -3.60 4.08 12.28
CA MET A 184 -3.53 2.66 12.64
C MET A 184 -2.95 2.44 14.04
N LEU A 185 -2.28 3.46 14.59
CA LEU A 185 -1.60 3.37 15.87
C LEU A 185 -2.36 4.12 16.96
N VAL A 186 -2.18 3.67 18.20
CA VAL A 186 -2.63 4.35 19.42
C VAL A 186 -1.45 4.63 20.34
N GLY A 187 -1.61 5.62 21.20
CA GLY A 187 -0.55 6.15 22.07
C GLY A 187 0.40 7.12 21.37
N GLY A 188 1.33 7.70 22.13
CA GLY A 188 2.46 8.45 21.58
C GLY A 188 2.16 9.87 21.07
N GLU A 189 1.42 10.66 21.86
CA GLU A 189 1.61 12.12 22.03
C GLU A 189 1.25 12.44 23.50
N GLY A 190 2.18 13.05 24.25
CA GLY A 190 2.00 13.38 25.67
C GLY A 190 2.04 12.20 26.67
N SER A 191 2.21 10.95 26.21
CA SER A 191 2.37 9.77 27.09
C SER A 191 3.74 9.12 26.93
N THR A 192 4.27 8.55 28.01
CA THR A 192 5.52 7.77 28.04
C THR A 192 5.40 6.42 27.33
N GLN A 193 4.22 6.08 26.80
CA GLN A 193 3.95 4.80 26.16
C GLN A 193 4.29 4.80 24.67
N LYS A 194 4.96 3.74 24.22
CA LYS A 194 5.30 3.50 22.81
C LYS A 194 4.02 3.35 21.97
N LYS A 195 4.04 3.85 20.72
CA LYS A 195 2.95 3.64 19.76
C LYS A 195 2.72 2.15 19.50
N THR A 196 1.49 1.69 19.65
CA THR A 196 1.07 0.30 19.39
C THR A 196 0.02 0.25 18.29
N LEU A 197 -0.07 -0.89 17.60
CA LEU A 197 -1.16 -1.13 16.66
C LEU A 197 -2.49 -1.11 17.41
N ARG A 198 -3.48 -0.45 16.83
CA ARG A 198 -4.87 -0.51 17.28
C ARG A 198 -5.34 -1.96 17.39
N PRO A 199 -5.86 -2.41 18.54
CA PRO A 199 -6.29 -3.79 18.72
C PRO A 199 -7.36 -4.24 17.71
N ASP A 200 -8.27 -3.34 17.32
CA ASP A 200 -9.33 -3.60 16.33
C ASP A 200 -8.83 -3.74 14.89
N LEU A 201 -7.54 -3.46 14.65
CA LEU A 201 -6.89 -3.60 13.35
C LEU A 201 -5.95 -4.81 13.29
N ALA A 202 -5.74 -5.52 14.41
CA ALA A 202 -4.94 -6.74 14.43
C ALA A 202 -5.68 -7.89 13.72
N LEU A 203 -4.96 -8.65 12.89
CA LEU A 203 -5.48 -9.86 12.24
C LEU A 203 -4.59 -11.05 12.59
N ASP A 204 -3.54 -11.29 11.81
CA ASP A 204 -2.70 -12.50 11.90
C ASP A 204 -1.26 -12.22 12.35
N GLY A 205 -1.01 -11.04 12.91
CA GLY A 205 0.31 -10.57 13.31
C GLY A 205 1.14 -9.98 12.18
N THR A 206 0.72 -10.08 10.91
CA THR A 206 1.41 -9.44 9.76
C THR A 206 0.47 -8.52 8.98
N HIS A 207 -0.78 -8.93 8.77
CA HIS A 207 -1.77 -8.21 7.99
C HIS A 207 -2.73 -7.44 8.91
N LEU A 208 -3.39 -6.44 8.32
CA LEU A 208 -4.40 -5.64 9.00
C LEU A 208 -5.79 -6.25 8.82
N HIS A 209 -6.62 -6.17 9.86
CA HIS A 209 -8.04 -6.49 9.77
C HIS A 209 -8.73 -5.51 8.80
N PRO A 210 -9.66 -5.97 7.93
CA PRO A 210 -10.26 -5.13 6.87
C PRO A 210 -10.95 -3.84 7.35
N SER A 211 -11.30 -3.74 8.63
CA SER A 211 -11.84 -2.51 9.25
C SER A 211 -10.94 -1.28 9.05
N TYR A 212 -9.64 -1.44 8.81
CA TYR A 212 -8.73 -0.33 8.49
C TYR A 212 -9.11 0.39 7.18
N LEU A 213 -9.89 -0.25 6.30
CA LEU A 213 -10.37 0.33 5.05
C LEU A 213 -11.18 1.60 5.26
N LYS A 214 -11.79 1.81 6.43
CA LYS A 214 -12.41 3.10 6.78
C LYS A 214 -11.40 4.26 6.67
N LEU A 215 -10.16 4.04 7.11
CA LEU A 215 -9.08 5.04 7.02
C LEU A 215 -8.69 5.30 5.56
N VAL A 216 -8.63 4.25 4.73
CA VAL A 216 -8.34 4.35 3.30
C VAL A 216 -9.44 5.10 2.56
N SER A 217 -10.71 4.77 2.85
CA SER A 217 -11.91 5.42 2.34
C SER A 217 -11.90 6.94 2.58
N GLU A 218 -11.60 7.34 3.82
CA GLU A 218 -11.52 8.75 4.23
C GLU A 218 -10.35 9.47 3.53
N ALA A 219 -9.18 8.84 3.42
CA ALA A 219 -8.03 9.42 2.74
C ALA A 219 -8.25 9.59 1.23
N LEU A 220 -8.87 8.61 0.57
CA LEU A 220 -9.24 8.69 -0.85
C LEU A 220 -10.30 9.77 -1.10
N THR A 221 -11.33 9.84 -0.23
CA THR A 221 -12.37 10.88 -0.31
C THR A 221 -11.76 12.27 -0.19
N ALA A 222 -10.85 12.47 0.77
CA ALA A 222 -10.16 13.75 0.94
C ALA A 222 -9.35 14.13 -0.31
N LYS A 223 -8.68 13.16 -0.97
CA LYS A 223 -7.94 13.43 -2.22
C LYS A 223 -8.85 13.63 -3.42
N GLN A 224 -9.98 12.93 -3.52
CA GLN A 224 -10.92 13.06 -4.63
C GLN A 224 -11.42 14.51 -4.79
N LYS A 225 -11.65 15.22 -3.69
CA LYS A 225 -12.08 16.64 -3.70
C LYS A 225 -11.16 17.58 -4.51
N HIS A 226 -9.90 17.19 -4.71
CA HIS A 226 -8.88 17.98 -5.39
C HIS A 226 -8.50 17.43 -6.77
N LEU A 227 -9.23 16.43 -7.26
CA LEU A 227 -8.93 15.70 -8.48
C LEU A 227 -10.21 15.58 -9.32
N ALA A 228 -10.06 15.28 -10.61
CA ALA A 228 -11.21 15.02 -11.46
C ALA A 228 -12.11 13.90 -10.88
N PRO A 229 -13.44 13.96 -11.10
CA PRO A 229 -14.35 12.89 -10.71
C PRO A 229 -13.91 11.54 -11.26
N TRP A 230 -14.28 10.47 -10.55
CA TRP A 230 -13.94 9.12 -10.96
C TRP A 230 -14.87 8.72 -12.10
N THR A 231 -14.35 8.66 -13.32
CA THR A 231 -15.11 8.22 -14.49
C THR A 231 -15.36 6.72 -14.41
N ARG A 232 -16.58 6.29 -14.72
CA ARG A 232 -16.85 4.87 -15.03
C ARG A 232 -16.15 4.57 -16.34
N LEU A 233 -15.11 3.74 -16.31
CA LEU A 233 -14.51 3.12 -17.50
C LEU A 233 -15.38 1.94 -17.92
#